data_AF-A0A7C1MJU9-F1
#
_entry.id   AF-A0A7C1MJU9-F1
#
_cell.length_a   1.000
_cell.length_b   1.000
_cell.length_c   1.000
_cell.angle_alpha   90.00
_cell.angle_beta   90.00
_cell.angle_gamma   90.00
#
_symmetry.space_group_name_H-M   'P 1'
#
loop_
_entity.id
_entity.type
_entity.pdbx_description
1 polymer ?
#
loop_
_entity_poly.entity_id
_entity_poly.type
_entity_poly.pdbx_seq_one_letter_code
_entity_poly.pdbx_strand_id
1 'polypeptide(L)'
;MSSTENFNIYSNFPWANIRIVLVETSHPGNIGAVARAMKNMQLESLYLVRPQQPPDRHSAARSSGATDVLNKAVICNTLGEAISDCRLVIAASARLRSIPWPIADAVEAAHKLVENCQQAPVAMV
;
A
#
# COMPACT_ATOMS: atom_id res chain seq x y z
N MET A 1 -3.89 29.78 -10.02
CA MET A 1 -4.58 28.49 -10.11
C MET A 1 -5.40 28.32 -8.85
N SER A 2 -6.72 28.19 -8.98
CA SER A 2 -7.64 28.34 -7.85
C SER A 2 -7.63 27.10 -6.93
N SER A 3 -7.74 27.30 -5.63
CA SER A 3 -7.76 26.25 -4.61
C SER A 3 -8.86 25.20 -4.82
N THR A 4 -9.91 25.55 -5.56
CA THR A 4 -11.06 24.69 -5.88
C THR A 4 -10.74 23.64 -6.95
N GLU A 5 -9.88 23.95 -7.93
CA GLU A 5 -9.46 22.97 -8.95
C GLU A 5 -8.54 21.89 -8.37
N ASN A 6 -7.64 22.30 -7.46
CA ASN A 6 -6.77 21.36 -6.75
C ASN A 6 -7.55 20.40 -5.84
N PHE A 7 -8.64 20.84 -5.21
CA PHE A 7 -9.47 19.96 -4.38
C PHE A 7 -10.18 18.87 -5.20
N ASN A 8 -10.60 19.19 -6.43
CA ASN A 8 -11.34 18.26 -7.29
C ASN A 8 -10.44 17.16 -7.90
N ILE A 9 -9.19 17.48 -8.26
CA ILE A 9 -8.24 16.48 -8.76
C ILE A 9 -7.87 15.44 -7.70
N TYR A 10 -7.76 15.83 -6.42
CA TYR A 10 -7.48 14.87 -5.33
C TYR A 10 -8.71 14.03 -4.95
N SER A 11 -9.91 14.57 -5.13
CA SER A 11 -11.16 13.86 -4.83
C SER A 11 -11.47 12.74 -5.84
N ASN A 12 -11.00 12.87 -7.09
CA ASN A 12 -11.25 11.90 -8.15
C ASN A 12 -10.00 11.11 -8.58
N PHE A 13 -8.89 11.27 -7.84
CA PHE A 13 -7.69 10.49 -8.09
C PHE A 13 -7.90 9.04 -7.61
N PRO A 14 -7.46 8.02 -8.37
CA PRO A 14 -7.72 6.62 -8.05
C PRO A 14 -6.76 6.09 -6.95
N TRP A 15 -6.79 6.69 -5.76
CA TRP A 15 -5.97 6.26 -4.61
C TRP A 15 -6.20 4.80 -4.24
N ALA A 16 -7.43 4.29 -4.46
CA ALA A 16 -7.78 2.89 -4.29
C ALA A 16 -6.98 1.92 -5.18
N ASN A 17 -6.42 2.40 -6.32
CA ASN A 17 -5.61 1.58 -7.21
C ASN A 17 -4.17 1.41 -6.72
N ILE A 18 -3.73 2.15 -5.71
CA ILE A 18 -2.39 1.98 -5.12
C ILE A 18 -2.50 1.03 -3.92
N ARG A 19 -2.05 -0.21 -4.13
CA ARG A 19 -2.09 -1.28 -3.13
C ARG A 19 -0.80 -1.29 -2.32
N ILE A 20 -0.92 -1.27 -1.00
CA ILE A 20 0.18 -1.58 -0.09
C ILE A 20 0.06 -3.04 0.31
N VAL A 21 1.07 -3.84 0.00
CA VAL A 21 1.08 -5.29 0.25
C VAL A 21 2.11 -5.60 1.32
N LEU A 22 1.68 -6.13 2.47
CA LEU A 22 2.59 -6.59 3.52
C LEU A 22 2.69 -8.11 3.49
N VAL A 23 3.90 -8.63 3.31
CA VAL A 23 4.16 -10.07 3.26
C VAL A 23 4.64 -10.58 4.61
N GLU A 24 3.98 -11.62 5.12
CA GLU A 24 4.35 -12.37 6.32
C GLU A 24 4.64 -11.49 7.55
N THR A 25 3.80 -10.46 7.74
CA THR A 25 3.98 -9.53 8.86
C THR A 25 3.93 -10.26 10.19
N SER A 26 4.99 -10.13 10.99
CA SER A 26 5.14 -10.92 12.22
C SER A 26 4.37 -10.35 13.40
N HIS A 27 4.34 -9.02 13.53
CA HIS A 27 3.70 -8.34 14.67
C HIS A 27 2.49 -7.55 14.18
N PRO A 28 1.27 -7.80 14.70
CA PRO A 28 0.06 -7.13 14.24
C PRO A 28 0.10 -5.60 14.48
N GLY A 29 0.82 -5.14 15.50
CA GLY A 29 1.05 -3.71 15.73
C GLY A 29 1.74 -2.98 14.56
N ASN A 30 2.53 -3.68 13.74
CA ASN A 30 3.13 -3.10 12.53
C ASN A 30 2.08 -2.89 11.43
N ILE A 31 1.09 -3.77 11.33
CA ILE A 31 -0.05 -3.60 10.42
C ILE A 31 -0.79 -2.30 10.78
N GLY A 32 -1.02 -2.08 12.07
CA GLY A 32 -1.60 -0.82 12.58
C GLY A 32 -0.76 0.41 12.23
N ALA A 33 0.55 0.35 12.43
CA ALA A 33 1.44 1.47 12.11
C ALA A 33 1.45 1.79 10.59
N VAL A 34 1.42 0.76 9.74
CA VAL A 34 1.30 0.93 8.28
C VAL A 34 -0.05 1.54 7.92
N ALA A 35 -1.16 1.04 8.48
CA ALA A 35 -2.49 1.61 8.26
C ALA A 35 -2.54 3.11 8.61
N ARG A 36 -1.90 3.51 9.72
CA ARG A 36 -1.77 4.93 10.10
C ARG A 36 -1.00 5.74 9.05
N ALA A 37 0.13 5.23 8.59
CA ALA A 37 0.94 5.90 7.57
C ALA A 37 0.16 6.04 6.26
N MET A 38 -0.54 4.98 5.83
CA MET A 38 -1.41 4.98 4.66
C MET A 38 -2.49 6.06 4.76
N LYS A 39 -3.19 6.15 5.89
CA LYS A 39 -4.27 7.12 6.10
C LYS A 39 -3.77 8.57 6.00
N ASN A 40 -2.60 8.85 6.57
CA ASN A 40 -1.97 10.17 6.47
C ASN A 40 -1.59 10.55 5.03
N MET A 41 -1.41 9.55 4.16
CA MET A 41 -1.07 9.68 2.74
C MET A 41 -2.28 9.38 1.83
N GLN A 42 -3.50 9.36 2.37
CA GLN A 42 -4.75 9.13 1.63
C GLN A 42 -4.84 7.76 0.93
N LEU A 43 -3.98 6.81 1.28
CA LEU A 43 -4.01 5.44 0.78
C LEU A 43 -4.99 4.60 1.61
N GLU A 44 -5.71 3.70 0.95
CA GLU A 44 -6.73 2.87 1.61
C GLU A 44 -6.66 1.37 1.29
N SER A 45 -5.96 0.97 0.21
CA SER A 45 -5.91 -0.42 -0.24
C SER A 45 -4.78 -1.20 0.42
N LEU A 46 -5.06 -1.81 1.59
CA LEU A 46 -4.11 -2.65 2.34
C LEU A 46 -4.34 -4.14 2.07
N TYR A 47 -3.28 -4.84 1.66
CA TYR A 47 -3.29 -6.28 1.40
C TYR A 47 -2.25 -6.96 2.29
N LEU A 48 -2.63 -8.09 2.89
CA LEU A 48 -1.82 -8.84 3.84
C LEU A 48 -1.62 -10.26 3.32
N VAL A 49 -0.40 -10.61 2.94
CA VAL A 49 -0.06 -11.95 2.46
C VAL A 49 0.44 -12.76 3.63
N ARG A 50 -0.31 -13.80 4.02
CA ARG A 50 0.04 -14.71 5.14
C ARG A 50 0.55 -13.98 6.40
N PRO A 51 -0.15 -12.96 6.92
CA PRO A 51 0.29 -12.34 8.17
C PRO A 51 0.29 -13.40 9.28
N GLN A 52 1.31 -13.39 10.16
CA GLN A 52 1.42 -14.39 11.23
C GLN A 52 0.22 -14.33 12.18
N GLN A 53 -0.37 -13.14 12.32
CA GLN A 53 -1.63 -12.91 13.01
C GLN A 53 -2.46 -11.91 12.19
N PRO A 54 -3.78 -12.09 12.08
CA PRO A 54 -4.64 -11.11 11.45
C PRO A 54 -4.66 -9.78 12.24
N PRO A 55 -5.15 -8.68 11.65
CA PRO A 55 -5.39 -7.45 12.38
C PRO A 55 -6.22 -7.70 13.65
N ASP A 56 -5.78 -7.12 14.76
CA ASP A 56 -6.32 -7.36 16.10
C ASP A 56 -6.35 -6.07 16.94
N ARG A 57 -6.58 -6.21 18.25
CA ARG A 57 -6.56 -5.07 19.18
C ARG A 57 -5.22 -4.32 19.20
N HIS A 58 -4.09 -5.01 19.01
CA HIS A 58 -2.77 -4.38 18.96
C HIS A 58 -2.60 -3.57 17.68
N SER A 59 -3.12 -4.06 16.57
CA SER A 59 -3.19 -3.32 15.29
C SER A 59 -4.05 -2.07 15.45
N ALA A 60 -5.26 -2.21 16.02
CA ALA A 60 -6.19 -1.10 16.24
C ALA A 60 -5.60 -0.03 17.17
N ALA A 61 -4.92 -0.42 18.25
CA ALA A 61 -4.24 0.52 19.14
C ALA A 61 -3.13 1.32 18.43
N ARG A 62 -2.48 0.72 17.42
CA ARG A 62 -1.38 1.33 16.67
C ARG A 62 -1.82 2.08 15.41
N SER A 63 -3.07 1.94 14.98
CA SER A 63 -3.61 2.60 13.79
C SER A 63 -3.97 4.07 13.99
N SER A 64 -4.14 4.52 15.25
CA SER A 64 -4.44 5.91 15.60
C SER A 64 -5.55 6.55 14.72
N GLY A 65 -6.68 5.86 14.59
CA GLY A 65 -7.83 6.33 13.80
C GLY A 65 -7.90 5.79 12.38
N ALA A 66 -6.88 5.07 11.90
CA ALA A 66 -6.89 4.38 10.60
C ALA A 66 -7.55 2.98 10.65
N THR A 67 -8.55 2.79 11.51
CA THR A 67 -9.25 1.50 11.67
C THR A 67 -10.04 1.14 10.41
N ASP A 68 -10.48 2.13 9.63
CA ASP A 68 -11.13 1.91 8.35
C ASP A 68 -10.23 1.20 7.33
N VAL A 69 -8.93 1.55 7.28
CA VAL A 69 -7.94 0.84 6.44
C VAL A 69 -7.77 -0.61 6.92
N LEU A 70 -7.71 -0.84 8.23
CA LEU A 70 -7.62 -2.20 8.79
C LEU A 70 -8.87 -3.03 8.48
N ASN A 71 -10.06 -2.43 8.59
CA ASN A 71 -11.33 -3.11 8.34
C ASN A 71 -11.52 -3.47 6.85
N LYS A 72 -10.95 -2.68 5.94
CA LYS A 72 -10.93 -2.93 4.50
C LYS A 72 -9.77 -3.84 4.07
N ALA A 73 -8.87 -4.23 4.97
CA ALA A 73 -7.68 -4.99 4.61
C ALA A 73 -8.04 -6.36 4.04
N VAL A 74 -7.42 -6.73 2.93
CA VAL A 74 -7.63 -8.02 2.26
C VAL A 74 -6.53 -8.98 2.67
N ILE A 75 -6.88 -10.16 3.18
CA ILE A 75 -5.92 -11.21 3.54
C ILE A 75 -5.82 -12.21 2.38
N CYS A 76 -4.60 -12.44 1.89
CA CYS A 76 -4.28 -13.35 0.80
C CYS A 76 -3.38 -14.49 1.27
N ASN A 77 -3.44 -15.64 0.62
CA ASN A 77 -2.59 -16.79 0.90
C ASN A 77 -1.23 -16.72 0.20
N THR A 78 -1.16 -15.99 -0.91
CA THR A 78 0.06 -15.89 -1.72
C THR A 78 0.31 -14.46 -2.19
N LEU A 79 1.57 -14.14 -2.50
CA LEU A 79 1.90 -12.85 -3.10
C LEU A 79 1.26 -12.70 -4.49
N GLY A 80 1.20 -13.79 -5.28
CA GLY A 80 0.60 -13.78 -6.60
C GLY A 80 -0.88 -13.38 -6.59
N GLU A 81 -1.65 -13.86 -5.60
CA GLU A 81 -3.04 -13.44 -5.37
C GLU A 81 -3.12 -11.94 -5.05
N ALA A 82 -2.25 -11.44 -4.17
CA ALA A 82 -2.25 -10.04 -3.77
C ALA A 82 -1.84 -9.05 -4.86
N ILE A 83 -1.30 -9.51 -6.00
CA ILE A 83 -0.84 -8.65 -7.11
C ILE A 83 -1.40 -9.07 -8.47
N SER A 84 -2.36 -9.99 -8.53
CA SER A 84 -2.77 -10.65 -9.78
C SER A 84 -3.35 -9.70 -10.83
N ASP A 85 -3.95 -8.59 -10.39
CA ASP A 85 -4.56 -7.55 -11.20
C ASP A 85 -3.67 -6.30 -11.33
N CYS A 86 -2.47 -6.32 -10.75
CA CYS A 86 -1.57 -5.17 -10.76
C CYS A 86 -0.74 -5.10 -12.06
N ARG A 87 -0.79 -3.95 -12.75
CA ARG A 87 0.05 -3.72 -13.95
C ARG A 87 1.52 -3.43 -13.61
N LEU A 88 1.76 -2.91 -12.42
CA LEU A 88 3.09 -2.54 -11.93
C LEU A 88 3.21 -3.00 -10.47
N VAL A 89 4.33 -3.64 -10.17
CA VAL A 89 4.68 -4.09 -8.82
C VAL A 89 6.09 -3.61 -8.53
N ILE A 90 6.25 -2.86 -7.43
CA ILE A 90 7.53 -2.39 -6.93
C ILE A 90 7.75 -3.04 -5.57
N ALA A 91 8.93 -3.62 -5.35
CA ALA A 91 9.29 -4.24 -4.08
C ALA A 91 10.33 -3.39 -3.33
N ALA A 92 10.05 -3.11 -2.07
CA ALA A 92 11.00 -2.45 -1.17
C ALA A 92 12.07 -3.44 -0.69
N SER A 93 13.34 -3.04 -0.75
CA SER A 93 14.45 -3.85 -0.25
C SER A 93 15.51 -2.96 0.37
N ALA A 94 16.01 -3.36 1.54
CA ALA A 94 17.10 -2.65 2.21
C ALA A 94 18.48 -2.88 1.55
N ARG A 95 18.57 -3.84 0.63
CA ARG A 95 19.82 -4.21 -0.05
C ARG A 95 19.54 -4.53 -1.51
N LEU A 96 20.57 -4.31 -2.34
CA LEU A 96 20.57 -4.80 -3.71
C LEU A 96 20.49 -6.32 -3.71
N ARG A 97 19.57 -6.85 -4.51
CA ARG A 97 19.44 -8.28 -4.72
C ARG A 97 20.44 -8.71 -5.80
N SER A 98 20.79 -9.99 -5.81
CA SER A 98 21.67 -10.61 -6.79
C SER A 98 21.09 -10.63 -8.22
N ILE A 99 19.80 -10.33 -8.38
CA ILE A 99 19.11 -10.25 -9.66
C ILE A 99 19.15 -8.79 -10.15
N PRO A 100 19.57 -8.50 -11.40
CA PRO A 100 19.68 -7.15 -11.93
C PRO A 100 18.29 -6.60 -12.29
N TRP A 101 17.50 -6.27 -11.29
CA TRP A 101 16.25 -5.55 -11.47
C TRP A 101 16.52 -4.05 -11.67
N PRO A 102 15.67 -3.34 -12.43
CA PRO A 102 15.67 -1.88 -12.41
C PRO A 102 15.49 -1.38 -10.97
N ILE A 103 16.39 -0.52 -10.53
CA ILE A 103 16.34 0.09 -9.21
C ILE A 103 15.72 1.46 -9.35
N ALA A 104 14.82 1.78 -8.43
CA ALA A 104 14.24 3.11 -8.29
C ALA A 104 14.39 3.53 -6.82
N ASP A 105 14.68 4.80 -6.59
CA ASP A 105 14.56 5.36 -5.25
C ASP A 105 13.09 5.57 -4.87
N ALA A 106 12.84 6.05 -3.65
CA ALA A 106 11.47 6.24 -3.15
C ALA A 106 10.66 7.26 -3.98
N VAL A 107 11.31 8.30 -4.51
CA VAL A 107 10.65 9.36 -5.28
C VAL A 107 10.31 8.84 -6.67
N GLU A 108 11.25 8.18 -7.33
CA GLU A 108 11.02 7.55 -8.63
C GLU A 108 9.95 6.46 -8.56
N ALA A 109 9.97 5.62 -7.52
CA ALA A 109 8.96 4.61 -7.29
C ALA A 109 7.57 5.23 -7.10
N ALA A 110 7.47 6.31 -6.32
CA ALA A 110 6.21 7.03 -6.12
C ALA A 110 5.65 7.60 -7.43
N HIS A 111 6.48 8.24 -8.25
CA HIS A 111 6.07 8.73 -9.57
C HIS A 111 5.55 7.59 -10.46
N LYS A 112 6.28 6.49 -10.55
CA LYS A 112 5.85 5.32 -11.33
C LYS A 112 4.50 4.78 -10.84
N LEU A 113 4.27 4.69 -9.53
CA LEU A 113 2.98 4.24 -9.00
C LEU A 113 1.85 5.19 -9.38
N VAL A 114 2.04 6.50 -9.19
CA VAL A 114 1.04 7.55 -9.48
C VAL A 114 0.68 7.59 -10.97
N GLU A 115 1.66 7.49 -11.86
CA GLU A 115 1.43 7.47 -13.30
C GLU A 115 0.63 6.24 -13.74
N ASN A 116 0.92 5.08 -13.15
CA ASN A 116 0.35 3.81 -13.59
C ASN A 116 -1.01 3.51 -12.93
N CYS A 117 -1.29 4.04 -11.74
CA CYS A 117 -2.54 3.75 -11.02
C CYS A 117 -3.79 4.32 -11.70
N GLN A 118 -3.65 5.23 -12.68
CA GLN A 118 -4.76 5.73 -13.49
C GLN A 118 -5.33 4.69 -14.46
N GLN A 119 -4.54 3.68 -14.83
CA GLN A 119 -4.90 2.71 -15.87
C GLN A 119 -5.35 1.37 -15.29
N ALA A 120 -4.69 0.91 -14.22
CA ALA A 120 -4.98 -0.34 -13.54
C ALA A 120 -4.38 -0.30 -12.12
N PRO A 121 -4.74 -1.25 -11.24
CA PRO A 121 -4.10 -1.40 -9.94
C PRO A 121 -2.57 -1.49 -10.05
N VAL A 122 -1.88 -0.99 -9.04
CA VAL A 122 -0.43 -1.07 -8.86
C VAL A 122 -0.12 -1.47 -7.42
N ALA A 123 1.03 -2.08 -7.18
CA ALA A 123 1.41 -2.54 -5.84
C ALA A 123 2.79 -2.05 -5.41
N MET A 124 2.87 -1.62 -4.15
CA MET A 124 4.11 -1.52 -3.38
C MET A 124 4.15 -2.68 -2.39
N VAL A 125 5.18 -3.52 -2.48
CA VAL A 125 5.40 -4.72 -1.67
C VAL A 125 6.56 -4.52 -0.70
#